data_AF-A0A0H5CU30-F1
#
_entry.id   AF-A0A0H5CU30-F1
#
_cell.length_a   1.000
_cell.length_b   1.000
_cell.length_c   1.000
_cell.angle_alpha   90.00
_cell.angle_beta   90.00
_cell.angle_gamma   90.00
#
_symmetry.space_group_name_H-M   'P 1'
#
loop_
_entity.id
_entity.type
_entity.pdbx_description
1 polymer ?
#
loop_
_entity_poly.entity_id
_entity_poly.type
_entity_poly.pdbx_seq_one_letter_code
_entity_poly.pdbx_strand_id
1 'polypeptide(L)'
;MHKFASRWCVKGMTPAYGPCTTVFDLLVDLETIAVYPGATDAHAVLLNADKITRLNDHLSDDIAVEVNGLSVGSTQPRLGLRPVQLPTAPRGPIELYAKRPLSSIQVIYHKNSLVALRETIAELARVLAPIC
;
A
#
# COMPACT_ATOMS: atom_id res chain seq x y z
N MET A 1 -5.55 -14.32 15.17
CA MET A 1 -4.22 -13.82 14.73
C MET A 1 -3.96 -14.44 13.36
N HIS A 2 -3.91 -13.65 12.29
CA HIS A 2 -3.53 -14.18 10.97
C HIS A 2 -2.04 -14.53 10.98
N LYS A 3 -1.68 -15.72 10.48
CA LYS A 3 -0.28 -16.11 10.32
C LYS A 3 0.29 -15.44 9.06
N PHE A 4 1.49 -14.89 9.17
CA PHE A 4 2.24 -14.29 8.05
C PHE A 4 3.63 -14.93 7.98
N ALA A 5 4.18 -15.04 6.77
CA ALA A 5 5.54 -15.52 6.53
C ALA A 5 6.58 -14.41 6.74
N SER A 6 6.25 -13.19 6.33
CA SER A 6 7.08 -12.00 6.51
C SER A 6 6.22 -10.76 6.68
N ARG A 7 6.77 -9.71 7.31
CA ARG A 7 6.10 -8.44 7.58
C ARG A 7 7.03 -7.26 7.34
N TRP A 8 6.52 -6.27 6.62
CA TRP A 8 7.14 -4.96 6.48
C TRP A 8 6.25 -3.88 7.09
N CYS A 9 6.87 -2.88 7.70
CA CYS A 9 6.17 -1.78 8.36
C CYS A 9 6.73 -0.45 7.86
N VAL A 10 5.87 0.40 7.32
CA VAL A 10 6.25 1.73 6.82
C VAL A 10 5.52 2.79 7.61
N LYS A 11 6.26 3.72 8.22
CA LYS A 11 5.69 4.86 8.94
C LYS A 11 5.17 5.90 7.96
N GLY A 12 3.99 6.43 8.24
CA GLY A 12 3.38 7.56 7.52
C GLY A 12 2.69 8.51 8.48
N MET A 13 1.85 9.39 7.93
CA MET A 13 0.99 10.28 8.69
C MET A 13 -0.45 10.22 8.20
N THR A 14 -1.41 10.45 9.08
CA THR A 14 -2.80 10.68 8.68
C THR A 14 -2.93 12.06 8.02
N PRO A 15 -4.03 12.36 7.29
CA PRO A 15 -4.27 13.71 6.77
C PRO A 15 -4.31 14.80 7.86
N ALA A 16 -4.59 14.42 9.10
CA ALA A 16 -4.55 15.31 10.27
C ALA A 16 -3.16 15.39 10.93
N TYR A 17 -2.09 14.96 10.24
CA TYR A 17 -0.70 14.94 10.71
C TYR A 17 -0.42 14.06 11.93
N GLY A 18 -1.31 13.12 12.25
CA GLY A 18 -1.06 12.11 13.28
C GLY A 18 -0.14 11.01 12.77
N PRO A 19 0.85 10.53 13.55
CA PRO A 19 1.71 9.44 13.11
C PRO A 19 0.90 8.15 12.95
N CYS A 20 1.17 7.39 11.88
CA CYS A 20 0.57 6.08 11.67
C CYS A 20 1.55 5.12 10.98
N THR A 21 1.18 3.84 10.88
CA THR A 21 2.00 2.80 10.25
C THR A 21 1.16 2.04 9.25
N THR A 22 1.72 1.74 8.09
CA THR A 22 1.13 0.77 7.16
C THR A 22 1.90 -0.53 7.29
N VAL A 23 1.17 -1.63 7.44
CA VAL A 23 1.73 -2.97 7.53
C VAL A 23 1.48 -3.71 6.23
N PHE A 24 2.51 -4.40 5.74
CA PHE A 24 2.44 -5.30 4.60
C PHE A 24 2.81 -6.70 5.11
N ASP A 25 1.89 -7.65 5.02
CA ASP A 25 2.10 -9.03 5.42
C ASP A 25 2.12 -9.93 4.20
N LEU A 26 3.21 -10.66 3.99
CA LEU A 26 3.22 -11.82 3.11
C LEU A 26 2.50 -12.96 3.82
N LEU A 27 1.38 -13.40 3.25
CA LEU A 27 0.62 -14.51 3.81
C LEU A 27 1.36 -15.84 3.62
N VAL A 28 0.91 -16.86 4.34
CA VAL A 28 1.55 -18.19 4.33
C VAL A 28 1.41 -18.94 3.00
N ASP A 29 0.55 -18.46 2.09
CA ASP A 29 0.47 -18.95 0.73
C ASP A 29 1.65 -18.49 -0.14
N LEU A 30 2.45 -17.53 0.34
CA LEU A 30 3.57 -16.90 -0.36
C LEU A 30 3.20 -16.21 -1.68
N GLU A 31 1.91 -15.99 -1.91
CA GLU A 31 1.37 -15.41 -3.15
C GLU A 31 0.57 -14.13 -2.87
N THR A 32 0.08 -13.97 -1.64
CA THR A 32 -0.81 -12.88 -1.24
C THR A 32 -0.13 -11.93 -0.26
N ILE A 33 -0.25 -10.62 -0.52
CA ILE A 33 0.09 -9.56 0.43
C ILE A 33 -1.18 -8.99 1.04
N ALA A 34 -1.27 -8.98 2.36
CA ALA A 34 -2.27 -8.20 3.08
C ALA A 34 -1.69 -6.83 3.45
N VAL A 35 -2.34 -5.76 2.97
CA VAL A 35 -1.96 -4.37 3.26
C VAL A 35 -2.92 -3.79 4.29
N TYR A 36 -2.40 -3.29 5.41
CA TYR A 36 -3.16 -2.66 6.50
C TYR A 36 -2.77 -1.18 6.63
N PRO A 37 -3.46 -0.28 5.92
CA PRO A 37 -3.22 1.16 6.04
C PRO A 37 -3.55 1.64 7.46
N GLY A 38 -2.65 2.41 8.07
CA GLY A 38 -2.85 2.91 9.43
C GLY A 38 -2.88 1.82 10.52
N ALA A 39 -2.41 0.60 10.21
CA ALA A 39 -2.34 -0.55 11.10
C ALA A 39 -3.71 -0.98 11.67
N THR A 40 -4.80 -0.70 10.95
CA THR A 40 -6.13 -1.19 11.29
C THR A 40 -6.41 -2.51 10.57
N ASP A 41 -6.66 -3.57 11.33
CA ASP A 41 -7.05 -4.88 10.81
C ASP A 41 -8.36 -4.84 9.99
N ALA A 42 -9.29 -3.97 10.38
CA ALA A 42 -10.59 -3.77 9.72
C ALA A 42 -10.52 -3.29 8.25
N HIS A 43 -9.35 -2.85 7.77
CA HIS A 43 -9.17 -2.28 6.43
C HIS A 43 -8.10 -2.99 5.60
N ALA A 44 -7.83 -4.25 5.89
CA ALA A 44 -6.92 -5.05 5.09
C ALA A 44 -7.33 -5.08 3.61
N VAL A 45 -6.40 -4.77 2.71
CA VAL A 45 -6.57 -4.97 1.26
C VAL A 45 -5.62 -6.08 0.83
N LEU A 46 -6.17 -7.15 0.28
CA LEU A 46 -5.40 -8.29 -0.19
C LEU A 46 -4.96 -8.08 -1.65
N LEU A 47 -3.69 -8.30 -1.95
CA LEU A 47 -3.08 -8.10 -3.27
C LEU A 47 -2.30 -9.35 -3.69
N ASN A 48 -2.26 -9.63 -4.98
CA ASN A 48 -1.40 -10.65 -5.58
C ASN A 48 -0.19 -9.98 -6.26
N ALA A 49 0.73 -10.80 -6.80
CA ALA A 49 1.91 -10.35 -7.53
C ALA A 49 1.60 -9.26 -8.57
N ASP A 50 0.62 -9.50 -9.44
CA ASP A 50 0.26 -8.60 -10.53
C ASP A 50 -0.11 -7.18 -10.05
N LYS A 51 -0.84 -7.10 -8.94
CA LYS A 51 -1.23 -5.82 -8.33
C LYS A 51 -0.05 -5.12 -7.67
N ILE A 52 0.83 -5.86 -7.00
CA ILE A 52 2.04 -5.29 -6.39
C ILE A 52 2.97 -4.74 -7.46
N THR A 53 3.16 -5.47 -8.57
CA THR A 53 3.94 -5.00 -9.72
C THR A 53 3.35 -3.72 -10.30
N ARG A 54 2.03 -3.65 -10.52
CA ARG A 54 1.40 -2.41 -11.01
C ARG A 54 1.60 -1.22 -10.08
N LEU A 55 1.53 -1.43 -8.76
CA LEU A 55 1.84 -0.38 -7.79
C LEU A 55 3.31 0.04 -7.88
N ASN A 56 4.23 -0.91 -7.99
CA ASN A 56 5.66 -0.66 -8.10
C ASN A 56 6.02 0.17 -9.35
N ASP A 57 5.47 -0.21 -10.50
CA ASP A 57 5.74 0.45 -11.78
C ASP A 57 5.33 1.93 -11.74
N HIS A 58 4.17 2.23 -11.14
CA HIS A 58 3.61 3.59 -11.14
C HIS A 58 4.06 4.47 -9.96
N LEU A 59 4.61 3.88 -8.89
CA LEU A 59 5.14 4.64 -7.74
C LEU A 59 6.38 5.47 -8.11
N SER A 60 7.07 5.07 -9.18
CA SER A 60 8.25 5.76 -9.72
C SER A 60 7.90 6.94 -10.63
N ASP A 61 6.71 6.91 -11.24
CA ASP A 61 6.30 7.88 -12.26
C ASP A 61 5.55 9.10 -11.70
N ASP A 62 5.35 9.16 -10.38
CA ASP A 62 4.52 10.17 -9.71
C ASP A 62 3.10 10.25 -10.35
N ILE A 63 2.55 9.11 -10.77
CA ILE A 63 1.20 8.99 -11.36
C ILE A 63 0.25 8.36 -10.33
N ALA A 64 -1.01 8.80 -10.34
CA ALA A 64 -2.05 8.15 -9.55
C ALA A 64 -2.33 6.74 -10.09
N VAL A 65 -2.22 5.73 -9.23
CA VAL A 65 -2.50 4.32 -9.54
C VAL A 65 -3.50 3.76 -8.54
N GLU A 66 -4.42 2.92 -9.01
CA GLU A 66 -5.39 2.22 -8.18
C GLU A 66 -5.47 0.75 -8.61
N VAL A 67 -5.43 -0.15 -7.64
CA VAL A 67 -5.61 -1.59 -7.84
C VAL A 67 -6.77 -2.08 -6.98
N ASN A 68 -7.57 -2.99 -7.56
CA ASN A 68 -8.61 -3.67 -6.81
C ASN A 68 -7.97 -4.72 -5.90
N GLY A 69 -8.43 -4.83 -4.66
CA GLY A 69 -8.08 -5.93 -3.77
C GLY A 69 -8.64 -7.27 -4.27
N LEU A 70 -8.16 -8.38 -3.73
CA LEU A 70 -8.79 -9.68 -3.90
C LEU A 70 -10.14 -9.65 -3.16
N SER A 71 -11.20 -10.11 -3.82
CA SER A 71 -12.55 -10.09 -3.26
C SER A 71 -12.87 -11.40 -2.54
N VAL A 72 -13.44 -11.29 -1.34
CA VAL A 72 -14.19 -12.37 -0.70
C VAL A 72 -15.65 -11.90 -0.60
N GLY A 73 -16.32 -11.69 -1.74
CA GLY A 73 -17.72 -11.21 -1.78
C GLY A 73 -18.05 -10.24 -2.93
N SER A 74 -19.19 -9.55 -2.81
CA SER A 74 -19.75 -8.64 -3.84
C SER A 74 -19.12 -7.24 -3.87
N THR A 75 -18.31 -6.88 -2.86
CA THR A 75 -17.64 -5.57 -2.79
C THR A 75 -16.14 -5.73 -2.72
N GLN A 76 -15.41 -5.15 -3.68
CA GLN A 76 -13.96 -5.23 -3.75
C GLN A 76 -13.35 -3.99 -3.08
N PRO A 77 -12.53 -4.15 -2.02
CA PRO A 77 -11.75 -3.03 -1.52
C PRO A 77 -10.76 -2.56 -2.59
N ARG A 78 -10.35 -1.30 -2.56
CA ARG A 78 -9.33 -0.76 -3.47
C ARG A 78 -8.19 -0.16 -2.71
N LEU A 79 -6.98 -0.29 -3.24
CA LEU A 79 -5.79 0.39 -2.75
C LEU A 79 -5.26 1.28 -3.87
N GLY A 80 -5.03 2.55 -3.56
CA GLY A 80 -4.43 3.47 -4.52
C GLY A 80 -3.30 4.28 -3.92
N LEU A 81 -2.40 4.71 -4.80
CA LEU A 81 -1.29 5.60 -4.51
C LEU A 81 -1.44 6.81 -5.42
N ARG A 82 -1.38 8.03 -4.86
CA ARG A 82 -1.42 9.25 -5.67
C ARG A 82 -0.50 10.33 -5.10
N PRO A 83 0.10 11.17 -5.95
CA PRO A 83 0.79 12.36 -5.49
C PRO A 83 -0.19 13.28 -4.75
N VAL A 84 0.26 13.83 -3.63
CA VAL A 84 -0.41 14.95 -2.98
C VAL A 84 0.11 16.22 -3.64
N GLN A 85 -0.77 16.92 -4.37
CA GLN A 85 -0.44 18.22 -4.92
C GLN A 85 -0.22 19.20 -3.78
N LEU A 86 1.04 19.56 -3.55
CA LEU A 86 1.39 20.69 -2.71
C LEU A 86 1.61 21.91 -3.62
N PRO A 87 1.07 23.10 -3.28
CA PRO A 87 1.20 24.30 -4.10
C PRO A 87 2.66 24.69 -4.43
N THR A 88 3.63 24.20 -3.66
CA THR A 88 5.02 24.68 -3.67
C THR A 88 6.06 23.64 -4.10
N ALA A 89 5.68 22.42 -4.51
CA ALA A 89 6.66 21.39 -4.86
C ALA A 89 6.22 20.52 -6.06
N PRO A 90 7.06 20.40 -7.11
CA PRO A 90 6.78 19.54 -8.26
C PRO A 90 6.83 18.04 -7.91
N ARG A 91 7.51 17.65 -6.83
CA ARG A 91 7.50 16.30 -6.26
C ARG A 91 7.08 16.38 -4.79
N GLY A 92 5.81 16.05 -4.56
CA GLY A 92 5.17 16.10 -3.24
C GLY A 92 5.20 14.76 -2.50
N PRO A 93 4.62 14.70 -1.29
CA PRO A 93 4.37 13.45 -0.62
C PRO A 93 3.40 12.58 -1.44
N ILE A 94 3.42 11.27 -1.19
CA ILE A 94 2.46 10.34 -1.79
C ILE A 94 1.42 9.96 -0.74
N GLU A 95 0.15 9.94 -1.14
CA GLU A 95 -0.93 9.37 -0.35
C GLU A 95 -1.19 7.93 -0.80
N LEU A 96 -1.14 7.00 0.15
CA LEU A 96 -1.80 5.70 0.04
C LEU A 96 -3.21 5.84 0.59
N TYR A 97 -4.20 5.45 -0.19
CA TYR A 97 -5.58 5.39 0.27
C TYR A 97 -6.16 4.00 0.06
N ALA A 98 -6.94 3.53 1.04
CA ALA A 98 -7.76 2.33 0.89
C ALA A 98 -9.23 2.70 0.97
N LYS A 99 -10.02 2.26 -0.01
CA LYS A 99 -11.47 2.50 -0.09
C LYS A 99 -12.23 1.19 0.13
N ARG A 100 -13.19 1.23 1.05
CA ARG A 100 -14.30 0.28 1.21
C ARG A 100 -15.62 1.01 0.91
N PRO A 101 -16.74 0.30 0.65
CA PRO A 101 -18.00 0.94 0.26
C PRO A 101 -18.48 2.08 1.17
N LEU A 102 -18.19 2.01 2.48
CA LEU A 102 -18.70 2.96 3.49
C LEU A 102 -17.60 3.74 4.22
N SER A 103 -16.33 3.55 3.86
CA SER A 103 -15.21 4.08 4.65
C SER A 103 -13.91 4.09 3.86
N SER A 104 -13.03 5.04 4.17
CA SER A 104 -11.69 5.10 3.58
C SER A 104 -10.63 5.44 4.61
N ILE A 105 -9.43 4.88 4.44
CA ILE A 105 -8.23 5.28 5.18
C ILE A 105 -7.27 5.95 4.22
N GLN A 106 -6.59 6.99 4.69
CA GLN A 106 -5.57 7.74 3.97
C GLN A 106 -4.30 7.79 4.82
N VAL A 107 -3.16 7.54 4.20
CA VAL A 107 -1.83 7.59 4.80
C VAL A 107 -0.91 8.37 3.87
N ILE A 108 -0.27 9.42 4.38
CA ILE A 108 0.63 10.30 3.66
C ILE A 108 2.08 9.92 3.99
N TYR A 109 2.90 9.74 2.97
CA TYR A 109 4.32 9.45 3.09
C TYR A 109 5.14 10.63 2.58
N HIS A 110 5.87 11.25 3.50
CA HIS A 110 6.84 12.31 3.20
C HIS A 110 8.21 11.73 2.91
N LYS A 111 9.16 12.57 2.47
CA LYS A 111 10.53 12.24 2.04
C LYS A 111 11.09 10.88 2.54
N ASN A 112 11.41 10.74 3.82
CA ASN A 112 12.04 9.51 4.34
C ASN A 112 11.08 8.30 4.34
N SER A 113 9.83 8.53 4.74
CA SER A 113 8.75 7.52 4.70
C SER A 113 8.43 7.04 3.29
N LEU A 114 8.57 7.92 2.30
CA LEU A 114 8.34 7.63 0.89
C LEU A 114 9.46 6.75 0.31
N VAL A 115 10.72 7.00 0.70
CA VAL A 115 11.83 6.09 0.35
C VAL A 115 11.56 4.68 0.89
N ALA A 116 11.21 4.57 2.17
CA ALA A 116 10.88 3.28 2.78
C ALA A 116 9.67 2.60 2.10
N LEU A 117 8.64 3.35 1.72
CA LEU A 117 7.50 2.82 0.96
C LEU A 117 7.94 2.26 -0.40
N ARG A 118 8.78 3.00 -1.13
CA ARG A 118 9.30 2.59 -2.44
C ARG A 118 10.13 1.32 -2.35
N GLU A 119 11.06 1.27 -1.40
CA GLU A 119 11.89 0.10 -1.16
C GLU A 119 11.03 -1.12 -0.78
N THR A 120 10.03 -0.92 0.08
CA THR A 120 9.11 -1.99 0.50
C THR A 120 8.32 -2.54 -0.69
N ILE A 121 7.69 -1.68 -1.50
CA ILE A 121 6.89 -2.14 -2.65
C ILE A 121 7.78 -2.84 -3.70
N ALA A 122 9.00 -2.33 -3.94
CA ALA A 122 9.95 -2.97 -4.84
C ALA A 122 10.44 -4.34 -4.32
N GLU A 123 10.63 -4.47 -3.01
CA GLU A 123 10.96 -5.77 -2.39
C GLU A 123 9.80 -6.75 -2.50
N LEU A 124 8.57 -6.32 -2.21
CA LEU A 124 7.37 -7.16 -2.35
C LEU A 124 7.21 -7.67 -3.79
N ALA A 125 7.42 -6.81 -4.79
CA ALA A 125 7.37 -7.20 -6.20
C ALA A 125 8.43 -8.27 -6.53
N ARG A 126 9.63 -8.17 -5.95
CA ARG A 126 10.71 -9.14 -6.12
C ARG A 126 10.41 -10.48 -5.44
N VAL A 127 9.88 -10.45 -4.23
CA VAL A 127 9.54 -11.66 -3.45
C VAL A 127 8.43 -12.46 -4.11
N LEU A 128 7.47 -11.77 -4.75
CA LEU A 128 6.35 -12.40 -5.46
C LEU A 128 6.66 -12.76 -6.91
N ALA A 129 7.86 -12.41 -7.41
CA ALA A 129 8.26 -12.80 -8.76
C ALA A 129 8.43 -14.33 -8.82
N PRO A 130 8.02 -14.98 -9.92
CA PRO A 130 8.26 -16.41 -10.10
C PRO A 130 9.75 -16.70 -9.99
N ILE A 131 10.14 -17.69 -9.18
CA ILE A 131 11.52 -18.21 -9.19
C ILE A 131 11.70 -18.92 -10.53
N CYS A 132 12.45 -18.30 -11.45
CA CYS A 132 12.86 -18.91 -12.71
C CYS A 132 13.89 -20.03 -12.49
#